data_AF-A0AAW2WS21-F1
#
_entry.id   AF-A0AAW2WS21-F1
#
_cell.length_a   1.000
_cell.length_b   1.000
_cell.length_c   1.000
_cell.angle_alpha   90.00
_cell.angle_beta   90.00
_cell.angle_gamma   90.00
#
_symmetry.space_group_name_H-M   'P 1'
#
loop_
_entity.id
_entity.type
_entity.pdbx_description
1 polymer ?
#
loop_
_entity_poly.entity_id
_entity_poly.type
_entity_poly.pdbx_seq_one_letter_code
_entity_poly.pdbx_strand_id
1 'polypeptide(L)'
;MVKGMVYCDICRATFVNKFSKPMLGDHGEEYCKVTFVKSGQHDCAEIPIDGLGNKPTAEITLIVNNGFHDEVHHANSLTFSTKKRAPQCEELRKELEEDYIPLPD
;
A
#
# COMPACT_ATOMS: atom_id res chain seq x y z
N MET A 1 -28.92 7.21 -12.69
CA MET A 1 -28.01 8.17 -12.04
C MET A 1 -26.99 7.38 -11.24
N VAL A 2 -25.75 7.29 -11.70
CA VAL A 2 -24.64 6.65 -10.95
C VAL A 2 -23.91 7.76 -10.22
N LYS A 3 -23.98 7.78 -8.88
CA LYS A 3 -23.06 8.57 -8.06
C LYS A 3 -21.90 7.65 -7.68
N GLY A 4 -20.92 7.56 -8.58
CA GLY A 4 -19.66 6.90 -8.26
C GLY A 4 -18.89 7.75 -7.26
N MET A 5 -18.46 7.14 -6.16
CA MET A 5 -17.40 7.73 -5.35
C MET A 5 -16.10 7.63 -6.14
N VAL A 6 -15.57 8.79 -6.52
CA VAL A 6 -14.20 8.91 -7.03
C VAL A 6 -13.27 8.38 -5.92
N TYR A 7 -12.61 7.25 -6.17
CA TYR A 7 -11.43 6.91 -5.40
C TYR A 7 -10.45 8.05 -5.62
N CYS A 8 -10.19 8.81 -4.56
CA CYS A 8 -9.13 9.78 -4.56
C CYS A 8 -7.82 8.99 -4.54
N ASP A 9 -7.39 8.60 -5.72
CA ASP A 9 -6.03 8.21 -6.04
C ASP A 9 -5.15 9.48 -5.88
N ILE A 10 -5.06 10.02 -4.67
CA ILE A 10 -4.17 11.15 -4.36
C ILE A 10 -2.71 10.65 -4.29
N CYS A 11 -2.49 9.34 -4.28
CA CYS A 11 -1.18 8.74 -4.04
C CYS A 11 -0.42 8.32 -5.30
N ARG A 12 -1.02 8.34 -6.49
CA ARG A 12 -0.27 8.29 -7.77
C ARG A 12 0.27 9.64 -8.21
N ALA A 13 0.55 10.50 -7.24
CA ALA A 13 1.28 11.71 -7.44
C ALA A 13 2.71 11.45 -6.95
N THR A 14 3.66 11.47 -7.88
CA THR A 14 5.11 11.27 -7.72
C THR A 14 5.76 12.40 -6.90
N PHE A 15 5.18 12.74 -5.75
CA PHE A 15 5.66 13.82 -4.90
C PHE A 15 6.47 13.26 -3.73
N VAL A 16 7.71 13.71 -3.64
CA VAL A 16 8.54 13.57 -2.44
C VAL A 16 7.78 14.15 -1.26
N ASN A 17 7.60 13.35 -0.21
CA ASN A 17 6.93 13.77 1.02
C ASN A 17 7.83 13.53 2.23
N LYS A 18 7.36 13.88 3.43
CA LYS A 18 8.14 13.76 4.67
C LYS A 18 8.63 12.33 5.00
N PHE A 19 8.09 11.31 4.36
CA PHE A 19 8.50 9.91 4.51
C PHE A 19 9.45 9.43 3.41
N SER A 20 9.64 10.21 2.34
CA SER A 20 10.66 9.95 1.33
C SER A 20 12.03 9.99 1.98
N LYS A 21 12.87 9.00 1.66
CA LYS A 21 14.24 8.88 2.16
C LYS A 21 15.20 8.90 0.97
N PRO A 22 16.18 9.83 0.93
CA PRO A 22 17.25 9.72 -0.03
C PRO A 22 18.08 8.48 0.33
N MET A 23 18.27 7.61 -0.66
CA MET A 23 19.11 6.43 -0.56
C MET A 23 20.34 6.70 -1.41
N LEU A 24 21.53 6.56 -0.82
CA LEU A 24 22.79 6.87 -1.48
C LEU A 24 23.43 5.58 -2.00
N GLY A 25 23.73 5.57 -3.28
CA GLY A 25 24.43 4.46 -3.92
C GLY A 25 23.48 3.50 -4.66
N ASP A 26 24.08 2.47 -5.24
CA ASP A 26 23.36 1.38 -5.89
C ASP A 26 23.14 0.26 -4.86
N HIS A 27 21.89 -0.17 -4.73
CA HIS A 27 21.46 -1.19 -3.78
C HIS A 27 21.00 -2.46 -4.52
N GLY A 28 21.51 -2.71 -5.72
CA GLY A 28 20.98 -3.77 -6.60
C GLY A 28 21.07 -5.20 -6.09
N GLU A 29 21.99 -5.49 -5.16
CA GLU A 29 22.07 -6.79 -4.48
C GLU A 29 21.33 -6.80 -3.13
N GLU A 30 20.83 -5.66 -2.67
CA GLU A 30 20.16 -5.52 -1.38
C GLU A 30 18.67 -5.79 -1.49
N TYR A 31 18.15 -6.51 -0.50
CA TYR A 31 16.72 -6.72 -0.35
C TYR A 31 16.10 -5.64 0.54
N CYS A 32 15.57 -4.59 -0.10
CA CYS A 32 14.99 -3.43 0.57
C CYS A 32 13.48 -3.60 0.79
N LYS A 33 13.00 -3.21 1.99
CA LYS A 33 11.58 -3.26 2.34
C LYS A 33 11.16 -2.08 3.22
N VAL A 34 9.92 -1.63 3.01
CA VAL A 34 9.24 -0.63 3.84
C VAL A 34 8.34 -1.34 4.84
N THR A 35 8.27 -0.82 6.07
CA THR A 35 7.42 -1.35 7.14
C THR A 35 6.81 -0.23 7.99
N PHE A 36 5.83 -0.59 8.81
CA PHE A 36 5.14 0.31 9.71
C PHE A 36 6.05 0.79 10.84
N VAL A 37 5.97 2.09 11.16
CA VAL A 37 6.61 2.66 12.36
C VAL A 37 5.56 3.15 13.33
N LYS A 38 4.76 4.14 12.94
CA LYS A 38 3.71 4.73 13.77
C LYS A 38 2.71 5.49 12.90
N SER A 39 1.43 5.41 13.24
CA SER A 39 0.40 6.24 12.61
C SER A 39 0.39 7.67 13.19
N GLY A 40 0.14 8.65 12.31
CA GLY A 40 -0.13 10.02 12.72
C GLY A 40 -1.56 10.24 13.24
N GLN A 41 -2.45 9.26 13.07
CA GLN A 41 -3.85 9.32 13.50
C GLN A 41 -4.08 8.31 14.63
N HIS A 42 -4.69 8.75 15.72
CA HIS A 42 -4.85 7.93 16.92
C HIS A 42 -5.85 6.78 16.74
N ASP A 43 -6.92 7.00 15.98
CA ASP A 43 -8.00 6.04 15.72
C ASP A 43 -7.75 5.13 14.51
N CYS A 44 -6.68 5.38 13.75
CA CYS A 44 -6.25 4.61 12.59
C CYS A 44 -4.77 4.21 12.75
N ALA A 45 -4.49 3.32 13.70
CA ALA A 45 -3.13 2.97 14.11
C ALA A 45 -2.87 1.46 14.22
N GLU A 46 -3.85 0.62 13.90
CA GLU A 46 -3.67 -0.82 13.98
C GLU A 46 -2.88 -1.32 12.77
N ILE A 47 -1.86 -2.15 13.01
CA ILE A 47 -1.12 -2.78 11.92
C ILE A 47 -1.89 -4.04 11.53
N PRO A 48 -2.39 -4.14 10.27
CA PRO A 48 -3.08 -5.34 9.83
C PRO A 48 -2.12 -6.54 9.86
N ILE A 49 -2.68 -7.72 10.10
CA ILE A 49 -1.98 -9.00 10.01
C ILE A 49 -2.53 -9.74 8.80
N ASP A 50 -1.65 -10.27 7.96
CA ASP A 50 -2.06 -11.05 6.79
C ASP A 50 -2.66 -12.41 7.18
N GLY A 51 -3.18 -13.14 6.20
CA GLY A 51 -3.78 -14.46 6.40
C GLY A 51 -2.81 -15.52 6.95
N LEU A 52 -1.51 -15.22 7.03
CA LEU A 52 -0.46 -16.10 7.54
C LEU A 52 0.07 -15.66 8.91
N GLY A 53 -0.48 -14.60 9.52
CA GLY A 53 -0.05 -14.12 10.82
C GLY A 53 1.10 -13.11 10.78
N ASN A 54 1.51 -12.63 9.61
CA ASN A 54 2.63 -11.70 9.47
C ASN A 54 2.18 -10.25 9.31
N LYS A 55 3.05 -9.31 9.71
CA LYS A 55 2.87 -7.89 9.40
C LYS A 55 3.27 -7.66 7.94
N PRO A 56 2.44 -6.99 7.13
CA PRO A 56 2.79 -6.76 5.75
C PRO A 56 3.99 -5.81 5.64
N THR A 57 4.81 -6.05 4.62
CA THR A 57 5.91 -5.18 4.21
C THR A 57 5.78 -4.91 2.73
N ALA A 58 6.28 -3.76 2.29
CA ALA A 58 6.34 -3.44 0.87
C ALA A 58 7.78 -3.55 0.40
N GLU A 59 8.05 -4.53 -0.46
CA GLU A 59 9.35 -4.67 -1.11
C GLU A 59 9.57 -3.55 -2.13
N ILE A 60 10.83 -3.14 -2.28
CA ILE A 60 11.22 -2.12 -3.24
C ILE A 60 12.62 -2.42 -3.77
N THR A 61 12.78 -2.35 -5.08
CA THR A 61 14.07 -2.50 -5.74
C THR A 61 14.70 -1.14 -5.95
N LEU A 62 15.94 -0.97 -5.50
CA LEU A 62 16.71 0.27 -5.59
C LEU A 62 17.97 0.02 -6.43
N ILE A 63 17.82 -0.06 -7.75
CA ILE A 63 18.93 -0.27 -8.68
C ILE A 63 19.19 1.02 -9.46
N VAL A 64 20.44 1.47 -9.48
CA VAL A 64 20.89 2.56 -10.36
C VAL A 64 21.19 1.99 -11.75
N ASN A 65 20.70 2.62 -12.82
CA ASN A 65 20.86 2.17 -14.22
C ASN A 65 20.04 0.93 -14.64
N ASN A 66 18.83 0.76 -14.12
CA ASN A 66 17.90 -0.31 -14.50
C ASN A 66 17.09 -0.01 -15.79
N GLY A 67 17.50 0.97 -16.60
CA GLY A 67 16.76 1.40 -17.79
C GLY A 67 15.53 2.28 -17.51
N PHE A 68 15.22 2.56 -16.24
CA PHE A 68 14.26 3.60 -15.87
C PHE A 68 14.97 4.96 -15.88
N HIS A 69 14.28 5.99 -16.38
CA HIS A 69 14.78 7.37 -16.38
C HIS A 69 14.56 8.08 -15.04
N ASP A 70 13.74 7.50 -14.16
CA ASP A 70 13.33 8.13 -12.91
C ASP A 70 14.22 7.68 -11.74
N GLU A 71 14.69 8.65 -10.95
CA GLU A 71 15.44 8.40 -9.71
C GLU A 71 14.54 8.09 -8.50
N VAL A 72 13.22 8.07 -8.72
CA VAL A 72 12.22 7.86 -7.67
C VAL A 72 11.64 6.45 -7.80
N HIS A 73 11.90 5.63 -6.78
CA HIS A 73 11.33 4.30 -6.67
C HIS A 73 10.15 4.30 -5.70
N HIS A 74 9.11 3.55 -6.06
CA HIS A 74 7.86 3.48 -5.29
C HIS A 74 7.68 2.08 -4.72
N ALA A 75 7.49 2.01 -3.40
CA ALA A 75 7.02 0.80 -2.75
C ALA A 75 5.50 0.71 -2.82
N ASN A 76 4.97 -0.50 -2.70
CA ASN A 76 3.54 -0.70 -2.50
C ASN A 76 3.04 0.04 -1.25
N SER A 77 1.78 0.49 -1.30
CA SER A 77 1.18 1.20 -0.17
C SER A 77 0.95 0.27 1.02
N LEU A 78 1.29 0.75 2.21
CA LEU A 78 0.97 0.10 3.48
C LEU A 78 -0.03 0.96 4.24
N THR A 79 -1.09 0.34 4.78
CA THR A 79 -2.18 1.04 5.46
C THR A 79 -2.35 0.55 6.88
N PHE A 80 -2.56 1.49 7.80
CA PHE A 80 -3.07 1.17 9.13
C PHE A 80 -4.58 0.96 9.06
N SER A 81 -5.10 0.19 10.00
CA SER A 81 -6.52 -0.09 10.16
C SER A 81 -7.08 0.64 11.39
N THR A 82 -8.39 0.87 11.34
CA THR A 82 -9.18 1.31 12.49
C THR A 82 -9.63 0.10 13.32
N LYS A 83 -9.79 0.31 14.63
CA LYS A 83 -10.35 -0.70 15.57
C LYS A 83 -11.73 -1.21 15.17
N LYS A 84 -12.53 -0.30 14.62
CA LYS A 84 -13.91 -0.57 14.21
C LYS A 84 -14.00 -0.42 12.71
N ARG A 85 -14.55 -1.43 12.05
CA ARG A 85 -14.86 -1.40 10.63
C ARG A 85 -15.91 -0.32 10.37
N ALA A 86 -15.73 0.47 9.31
CA ALA A 86 -16.70 1.47 8.92
C ALA A 86 -17.96 0.80 8.33
N PRO A 87 -19.18 1.35 8.55
CA PRO A 87 -20.42 0.71 8.10
C PRO A 87 -20.45 0.38 6.60
N GLN A 88 -19.92 1.28 5.77
CA GLN A 88 -19.86 1.10 4.32
C GLN A 88 -19.00 -0.09 3.86
N CYS A 89 -18.10 -0.60 4.70
CA CYS A 89 -17.31 -1.78 4.37
C CYS A 89 -18.15 -3.06 4.34
N GLU A 90 -19.32 -3.09 4.99
CA GLU A 90 -20.20 -4.26 4.93
C GLU A 90 -20.84 -4.42 3.56
N GLU A 91 -21.27 -3.31 2.95
CA GLU A 91 -21.85 -3.29 1.61
C GLU A 91 -20.81 -3.66 0.56
N LEU A 92 -19.63 -3.03 0.61
CA LEU A 92 -18.52 -3.36 -0.29
C LEU A 92 -18.09 -4.83 -0.23
N ARG A 93 -18.12 -5.43 0.97
CA ARG A 93 -17.79 -6.86 1.12
C ARG A 93 -18.77 -7.75 0.34
N LYS A 94 -20.07 -7.43 0.36
CA LYS A 94 -21.09 -8.21 -0.36
C LYS A 94 -20.88 -8.13 -1.87
N GLU A 95 -20.61 -6.92 -2.37
CA GLU A 95 -20.27 -6.70 -3.79
C GLU A 95 -19.06 -7.55 -4.22
N LEU A 96 -17.98 -7.55 -3.44
CA LEU A 96 -16.78 -8.34 -3.73
C LEU A 96 -17.00 -9.86 -3.66
N GLU A 97 -17.91 -10.34 -2.80
CA GLU A 97 -18.27 -11.75 -2.70
C GLU A 97 -19.14 -12.19 -3.89
N GLU A 98 -20.01 -11.31 -4.40
CA GLU A 98 -20.87 -11.56 -5.57
C GLU A 98 -20.09 -11.57 -6.90
N ASP A 99 -19.06 -10.72 -7.01
CA ASP A 99 -18.16 -10.64 -8.17
C ASP A 99 -17.10 -11.77 -8.20
N TYR A 100 -17.14 -12.71 -7.25
CA TYR A 100 -16.17 -13.81 -7.19
C TYR A 100 -16.35 -14.75 -8.40
N ILE A 101 -15.41 -14.66 -9.34
CA ILE A 101 -15.26 -15.65 -10.42
C ILE A 101 -14.31 -16.74 -9.91
N PRO A 102 -14.78 -17.98 -9.66
CA PRO A 102 -13.89 -19.07 -9.27
C PRO A 102 -12.84 -19.30 -10.34
N LEU A 103 -11.57 -19.42 -9.93
CA LEU A 103 -10.51 -19.83 -10.83
C LEU A 103 -10.81 -21.25 -11.34
N PRO A 104 -10.59 -21.53 -12.65
CA PRO A 104 -10.74 -22.88 -13.16
C PRO A 104 -9.73 -23.81 -12.46
N ASP A 105 -10.18 -25.05 -12.20
CA ASP A 105 -9.39 -26.14 -11.61
C ASP A 105 -8.11 -26.46 -12.42
#